data_AF-A0A839ZZT4-F1
#
_entry.id   AF-A0A839ZZT4-F1
#
_cell.length_a   1.000
_cell.length_b   1.000
_cell.length_c   1.000
_cell.angle_alpha   90.00
_cell.angle_beta   90.00
_cell.angle_gamma   90.00
#
_symmetry.space_group_name_H-M   'P 1'
#
loop_
_entity.id
_entity.type
_entity.pdbx_description
1 polymer ?
#
loop_
_entity_poly.entity_id
_entity_poly.type
_entity_poly.pdbx_seq_one_letter_code
_entity_poly.pdbx_strand_id
1 'polypeptide(L)'
;MKKLDAAIAKKIAPSALMVLIAGPIFLFFVMDLIMFAAMSGTRGATSPNQVVDLSMEIVICIMTGVLSAFGVRSILRALKD
;
A
#
# COMPACT_ATOMS: atom_id res chain seq x y z
N MET A 1 19.73 18.02 -0.86
CA MET A 1 19.33 16.85 -1.67
C MET A 1 20.42 16.61 -2.69
N LYS A 2 21.00 15.40 -2.75
CA LYS A 2 21.97 15.07 -3.81
C LYS A 2 21.28 15.05 -5.17
N LYS A 3 21.99 15.48 -6.21
CA LYS A 3 21.52 15.28 -7.60
C LYS A 3 21.42 13.77 -7.84
N LEU A 4 20.35 13.34 -8.51
CA LEU A 4 20.12 11.93 -8.82
C LEU A 4 21.20 11.45 -9.80
N ASP A 5 22.19 10.73 -9.29
CA ASP A 5 23.24 10.10 -10.10
C ASP A 5 22.83 8.67 -10.50
N ALA A 6 23.36 8.15 -11.60
CA ALA A 6 23.04 6.82 -12.12
C ALA A 6 23.31 5.69 -11.09
N ALA A 7 24.30 5.87 -10.22
CA ALA A 7 24.57 4.94 -9.12
C ALA A 7 23.47 4.95 -8.04
N ILE A 8 22.95 6.14 -7.70
CA ILE A 8 21.85 6.31 -6.73
C ILE A 8 20.54 5.78 -7.34
N ALA A 9 20.29 6.06 -8.63
CA ALA A 9 19.12 5.55 -9.35
C ALA A 9 19.07 4.01 -9.36
N LYS A 10 20.20 3.33 -9.58
CA LYS A 10 20.28 1.86 -9.49
C LYS A 10 19.99 1.32 -8.09
N LYS A 11 20.42 2.03 -7.05
CA LYS A 11 20.17 1.67 -5.64
C LYS A 11 18.69 1.84 -5.25
N ILE A 12 18.03 2.85 -5.81
CA ILE A 12 16.63 3.20 -5.55
C ILE A 12 15.66 2.32 -6.36
N ALA A 13 16.03 1.87 -7.55
CA ALA A 13 15.15 1.18 -8.50
C ALA A 13 14.32 0.02 -7.90
N PRO A 14 14.87 -0.90 -7.08
CA PRO A 14 14.08 -1.98 -6.49
C PRO A 14 13.03 -1.48 -5.49
N SER A 15 13.37 -0.46 -4.70
CA SER A 15 12.45 0.15 -3.75
C SER A 15 11.37 0.95 -4.47
N ALA A 16 11.72 1.65 -5.55
CA ALA A 16 10.78 2.37 -6.39
C ALA A 16 9.79 1.43 -7.09
N LEU A 17 10.25 0.27 -7.60
CA LEU A 17 9.39 -0.76 -8.16
C LEU A 17 8.38 -1.28 -7.12
N MET A 18 8.84 -1.54 -5.90
CA MET A 18 7.97 -1.94 -4.79
C MET A 18 6.87 -0.91 -4.52
N VAL A 19 7.21 0.38 -4.44
CA VAL A 19 6.22 1.45 -4.21
C VAL A 19 5.27 1.58 -5.40
N LEU A 20 5.76 1.49 -6.63
CA LEU A 20 4.96 1.59 -7.85
C LEU A 20 3.90 0.49 -7.96
N ILE A 21 4.15 -0.70 -7.41
CA ILE A 21 3.21 -1.82 -7.45
C ILE A 21 2.35 -1.82 -6.18
N ALA A 22 2.96 -1.82 -5.00
CA ALA A 22 2.25 -1.95 -3.74
C ALA A 22 1.42 -0.70 -3.39
N GLY A 23 1.84 0.49 -3.84
CA GLY A 23 1.17 1.75 -3.53
C GLY A 23 -0.23 1.83 -4.12
N PRO A 24 -0.41 1.62 -5.44
CA PRO A 24 -1.73 1.57 -6.06
C PRO A 24 -2.63 0.48 -5.47
N ILE A 25 -2.08 -0.70 -5.18
CA ILE A 25 -2.84 -1.80 -4.57
C ILE A 25 -3.34 -1.38 -3.18
N PHE A 26 -2.47 -0.78 -2.36
CA PHE A 26 -2.85 -0.25 -1.05
C PHE A 26 -3.97 0.79 -1.15
N LEU A 27 -3.84 1.77 -2.05
CA LEU A 27 -4.85 2.81 -2.25
C LEU A 27 -6.21 2.22 -2.66
N PHE A 28 -6.20 1.21 -3.55
CA PHE A 28 -7.42 0.53 -3.96
C PHE A 28 -8.12 -0.16 -2.79
N PHE A 29 -7.41 -0.98 -2.02
CA PHE A 29 -8.00 -1.67 -0.87
C PHE A 29 -8.41 -0.70 0.25
N VAL A 30 -7.68 0.37 0.50
CA VAL A 30 -8.11 1.40 1.47
C VAL A 30 -9.44 2.02 1.05
N MET A 31 -9.59 2.38 -0.24
CA MET A 31 -10.84 2.95 -0.73
C MET A 31 -12.00 1.97 -0.60
N ASP A 32 -11.76 0.70 -0.90
CA ASP A 32 -12.78 -0.35 -0.78
C ASP A 32 -13.20 -0.56 0.68
N LEU A 33 -12.25 -0.58 1.62
CA LEU A 33 -12.53 -0.65 3.06
C LEU A 33 -13.31 0.57 3.57
N ILE A 34 -12.99 1.78 3.09
CA ILE A 34 -13.75 2.99 3.42
C ILE A 34 -15.19 2.89 2.90
N MET A 35 -15.36 2.42 1.66
CA MET A 35 -16.67 2.25 1.06
C MET A 35 -17.49 1.18 1.79
N PHE A 36 -16.87 0.06 2.17
CA PHE A 36 -17.49 -0.97 2.98
C PHE A 36 -17.91 -0.45 4.36
N ALA A 37 -17.04 0.31 5.04
CA ALA A 37 -17.36 0.91 6.33
C ALA A 37 -18.55 1.89 6.22
N ALA A 38 -18.59 2.71 5.15
CA ALA A 38 -19.68 3.64 4.90
C ALA A 38 -21.02 2.92 4.60
N MET A 39 -20.99 1.80 3.87
CA MET A 39 -22.19 1.05 3.50
C MET A 39 -22.68 0.10 4.61
N SER A 40 -21.79 -0.49 5.39
CA SER A 40 -22.13 -1.49 6.41
C SER A 40 -23.05 -0.93 7.52
N GLY A 41 -22.92 0.36 7.84
CA GLY A 41 -23.83 1.03 8.79
C GLY A 41 -25.28 1.16 8.29
N THR A 42 -25.53 0.97 7.00
CA THR A 42 -26.87 1.21 6.39
C THR A 42 -27.56 -0.04 5.86
N ARG A 43 -26.85 -1.17 5.70
CA ARG A 43 -27.35 -2.34 4.93
C ARG A 43 -27.74 -3.59 5.73
N GLY A 44 -27.74 -3.55 7.06
CA GLY A 44 -28.14 -4.72 7.87
C GLY A 44 -27.07 -5.84 7.85
N ALA A 45 -27.49 -7.09 8.08
CA ALA A 45 -26.55 -8.21 8.30
C ALA A 45 -25.70 -8.54 7.06
N THR A 46 -24.39 -8.49 7.21
CA THR A 46 -23.40 -8.93 6.22
C THR A 46 -23.31 -10.45 6.14
N SER A 47 -23.13 -11.01 4.94
CA SER A 47 -23.02 -12.46 4.78
C SER A 47 -21.70 -12.99 5.36
N PRO A 48 -21.65 -14.22 5.88
CA PRO A 48 -20.41 -14.79 6.43
C PRO A 48 -19.24 -14.81 5.44
N ASN A 49 -19.52 -15.03 4.15
CA ASN A 49 -18.49 -15.02 3.11
C ASN A 49 -17.91 -13.62 2.92
N GLN A 50 -18.73 -12.57 3.01
CA GLN A 50 -18.25 -11.18 2.95
C GLN A 50 -17.31 -10.84 4.10
N VAL A 51 -17.50 -11.43 5.28
CA VAL A 51 -16.60 -11.21 6.43
C VAL A 51 -15.22 -11.84 6.17
N VAL A 52 -15.20 -13.03 5.56
CA VAL A 52 -13.94 -13.72 5.20
C VAL A 52 -13.22 -12.95 4.09
N ASP A 53 -13.91 -12.53 3.04
CA ASP A 53 -13.32 -11.76 1.95
C ASP A 53 -12.74 -10.43 2.47
N LEU A 54 -13.51 -9.68 3.28
CA LEU A 54 -13.05 -8.45 3.92
C LEU A 54 -11.81 -8.67 4.79
N SER A 55 -11.75 -9.79 5.52
CA SER A 55 -10.59 -10.09 6.37
C SER A 55 -9.31 -10.27 5.54
N MET A 56 -9.42 -10.89 4.35
CA MET A 56 -8.30 -11.05 3.42
C MET A 56 -7.91 -9.71 2.81
N GLU A 57 -8.88 -8.87 2.43
CA GLU A 57 -8.63 -7.51 1.93
C GLU A 57 -7.90 -6.65 2.95
N ILE A 58 -8.27 -6.72 4.23
CA ILE A 58 -7.59 -6.01 5.33
C ILE A 58 -6.12 -6.46 5.42
N VAL A 59 -5.85 -7.78 5.37
CA VAL A 59 -4.49 -8.31 5.45
C VAL A 59 -3.65 -7.83 4.26
N ILE A 60 -4.19 -7.90 3.04
CA ILE A 60 -3.51 -7.45 1.82
C ILE A 60 -3.26 -5.93 1.88
N CYS A 61 -4.24 -5.16 2.34
CA CYS A 61 -4.12 -3.72 2.55
C CYS A 61 -2.97 -3.39 3.50
N ILE A 62 -2.90 -4.03 4.68
CA ILE A 62 -1.83 -3.80 5.65
C ILE A 62 -0.47 -4.14 5.04
N MET A 63 -0.33 -5.31 4.41
CA MET A 63 0.95 -5.75 3.83
C MET A 63 1.43 -4.83 2.71
N THR A 64 0.54 -4.44 1.80
CA THR A 64 0.86 -3.53 0.68
C THR A 64 1.17 -2.12 1.17
N GLY A 65 0.48 -1.64 2.21
CA GLY A 65 0.80 -0.38 2.89
C GLY A 65 2.19 -0.40 3.54
N VAL A 66 2.54 -1.48 4.25
CA VAL A 66 3.86 -1.66 4.87
C VAL A 66 4.96 -1.72 3.80
N LEU A 67 4.76 -2.49 2.73
CA LEU A 67 5.72 -2.59 1.62
C LEU A 67 5.94 -1.22 0.95
N SER A 68 4.87 -0.47 0.71
CA SER A 68 4.94 0.88 0.14
C SER A 68 5.69 1.84 1.08
N ALA A 69 5.36 1.85 2.37
CA ALA A 69 6.01 2.69 3.36
C ALA A 69 7.51 2.35 3.51
N PHE A 70 7.86 1.06 3.50
CA PHE A 70 9.24 0.59 3.51
C PHE A 70 10.00 1.06 2.26
N GLY A 71 9.41 0.88 1.09
CA GLY A 71 9.98 1.35 -0.18
C GLY A 71 10.24 2.85 -0.15
N VAL A 72 9.26 3.67 0.21
CA VAL A 72 9.42 5.12 0.34
C VAL A 72 10.54 5.48 1.33
N ARG A 73 10.59 4.83 2.49
CA ARG A 73 11.62 5.09 3.50
C ARG A 73 13.02 4.74 3.01
N SER A 74 13.17 3.64 2.27
CA SER A 74 14.44 3.22 1.65
C SER A 74 14.93 4.26 0.64
N ILE A 75 14.03 4.75 -0.23
CA ILE A 75 14.32 5.80 -1.21
C ILE A 75 14.76 7.09 -0.51
N LEU A 76 14.01 7.53 0.51
CA LEU A 76 14.33 8.73 1.26
C LEU A 76 15.69 8.66 1.95
N ARG A 77 16.06 7.50 2.51
CA ARG A 77 17.40 7.28 3.07
C ARG A 77 18.48 7.41 2.00
N ALA A 78 18.30 6.75 0.85
CA ALA A 78 19.26 6.80 -0.25
C ALA A 78 19.43 8.20 -0.88
N LEU A 79 18.41 9.06 -0.82
CA LEU A 79 18.47 10.45 -1.29
C LEU A 79 19.05 11.44 -0.26
N LYS A 80 18.99 11.07 1.03
CA LYS A 80 19.53 11.87 2.13
C LYS A 80 21.03 11.63 2.33
N ASP A 81 21.48 10.39 2.19
CA ASP A 81 22.88 9.97 2.30
C ASP A 81 23.77 10.54 1.19
#